data_AF-A0A6J4PH88-F1
#
_entry.id   AF-A0A6J4PH88-F1
#
_cell.length_a   1.000
_cell.length_b   1.000
_cell.length_c   1.000
_cell.angle_alpha   90.00
_cell.angle_beta   90.00
_cell.angle_gamma   90.00
#
_symmetry.space_group_name_H-M   'P 1'
#
loop_
_entity.id
_entity.type
_entity.pdbx_description
1 polymer ?
#
loop_
_entity_poly.entity_id
_entity_poly.type
_entity_poly.pdbx_seq_one_letter_code
_entity_poly.pdbx_strand_id
1 'polypeptide(L)' 'MRLAGGTYIDLSPTEAYVDGNMVSAKGWTALAAFMRECLNVLGTKITHA' A
#
# COMPACT_ATOMS: atom_id res chain seq x y z
N MET A 1 4.93 20.81 -2.83
CA MET A 1 3.83 21.19 -3.75
C MET A 1 2.69 20.19 -3.55
N ARG A 2 1.51 20.61 -3.10
CA ARG A 2 0.33 19.73 -2.94
C ARG A 2 -0.74 20.15 -3.93
N LEU A 3 -0.67 19.66 -5.16
CA LEU A 3 -1.63 20.01 -6.22
C LEU A 3 -3.03 19.43 -5.97
N ALA A 4 -3.10 18.31 -5.26
CA ALA A 4 -4.33 17.57 -4.99
C ALA A 4 -4.67 17.46 -3.49
N GLY A 5 -4.08 18.30 -2.63
CA GLY A 5 -4.33 18.28 -1.18
C GLY A 5 -3.72 17.11 -0.40
N GLY A 6 -3.20 16.08 -1.06
CA GLY A 6 -2.54 14.94 -0.42
C GLY A 6 -1.13 15.22 0.12
N THR A 7 -0.70 14.41 1.09
CA THR A 7 0.69 14.40 1.57
C THR A 7 1.47 13.35 0.78
N TYR A 8 2.48 13.79 0.02
CA TYR A 8 3.40 12.86 -0.63
C TYR A 8 4.32 12.24 0.41
N ILE A 9 4.41 10.91 0.38
CA ILE A 9 5.29 10.13 1.25
C ILE A 9 6.32 9.45 0.35
N ASP A 10 7.60 9.70 0.63
CA ASP A 10 8.68 9.01 -0.09
C ASP A 10 8.94 7.65 0.56
N LEU A 11 8.65 6.60 -0.19
CA LEU A 11 8.79 5.20 0.22
C LEU A 11 9.86 4.51 -0.61
N SER A 12 10.36 3.38 -0.12
CA SER A 12 11.23 2.51 -0.90
C SER A 12 10.45 1.88 -2.07
N PRO A 13 11.11 1.51 -3.19
CA PRO A 13 10.43 0.96 -4.38
C PRO A 13 9.66 -0.36 -4.14
N THR A 14 9.86 -1.02 -3.00
CA THR A 14 9.24 -2.30 -2.65
C THR A 14 8.15 -2.18 -1.58
N GLU A 15 7.86 -0.95 -1.13
CA GLU A 15 6.97 -0.68 0.00
C GLU A 15 5.60 -0.16 -0.47
N ALA A 16 4.59 -0.42 0.35
CA ALA A 16 3.25 0.14 0.25
C ALA A 16 2.90 0.87 1.55
N TYR A 17 2.05 1.88 1.47
CA TYR A 17 1.57 2.65 2.61
C TYR A 17 0.05 2.59 2.71
N VAL A 18 -0.43 2.48 3.94
CA VAL A 18 -1.87 2.40 4.27
C VAL A 18 -2.26 3.63 5.07
N ASP A 19 -3.27 4.35 4.57
CA ASP A 19 -3.93 5.46 5.26
C ASP A 19 -5.41 5.13 5.43
N GLY A 20 -5.76 4.59 6.60
CA GLY A 20 -7.10 4.03 6.85
C GLY A 20 -7.42 2.90 5.88
N ASN A 21 -8.32 3.15 4.93
CA ASN A 21 -8.74 2.19 3.91
C ASN A 21 -8.08 2.44 2.53
N MET A 22 -7.21 3.46 2.40
CA MET A 22 -6.49 3.76 1.17
C MET A 22 -5.13 3.07 1.20
N VAL A 23 -4.82 2.31 0.14
CA VAL A 23 -3.51 1.68 -0.05
C VAL A 23 -2.82 2.33 -1.25
N SER A 24 -1.58 2.76 -1.08
CA SER A 24 -0.74 3.34 -2.15
C SER A 24 0.63 2.69 -2.19
N ALA A 25 1.28 2.64 -3.35
CA ALA A 25 2.57 1.99 -3.53
C ALA A 25 3.40 2.63 -4.65
N LYS A 26 4.73 2.45 -4.60
CA LYS A 26 5.67 3.06 -5.55
C LYS A 26 6.00 2.11 -6.71
N GLY A 27 5.14 2.10 -7.73
CA GLY A 27 5.37 1.36 -8.97
C GLY A 27 5.19 -0.16 -8.86
N TRP A 28 5.52 -0.88 -9.94
CA TRP A 28 5.24 -2.32 -10.06
C TRP A 28 6.09 -3.20 -9.14
N THR A 29 7.27 -2.74 -8.74
CA THR A 29 8.17 -3.46 -7.81
C THR A 29 7.54 -3.63 -6.43
N ALA A 30 6.60 -2.76 -6.06
CA ALA A 30 5.86 -2.83 -4.80
C ALA A 30 4.54 -3.63 -4.91
N LEU A 31 4.23 -4.25 -6.05
CA LEU A 31 2.94 -4.93 -6.28
C LEU A 31 2.63 -5.99 -5.20
N ALA A 32 3.63 -6.76 -4.78
CA ALA A 32 3.45 -7.78 -3.75
C ALA A 32 3.08 -7.17 -2.39
N ALA A 33 3.69 -6.03 -2.01
CA ALA A 33 3.35 -5.31 -0.79
C ALA A 33 1.96 -4.67 -0.90
N PHE A 34 1.65 -4.03 -2.04
CA PHE A 34 0.35 -3.45 -2.32
C PHE A 34 -0.79 -4.48 -2.17
N MET A 35 -0.66 -5.64 -2.82
CA MET A 35 -1.68 -6.69 -2.75
C MET A 35 -1.87 -7.23 -1.33
N ARG A 36 -0.79 -7.38 -0.56
CA ARG A 36 -0.85 -7.78 0.85
C ARG A 36 -1.65 -6.79 1.69
N GLU A 37 -1.36 -5.49 1.53
CA GLU A 37 -2.05 -4.45 2.30
C GLU A 37 -3.52 -4.29 1.88
N CYS A 38 -3.84 -4.44 0.59
CA CYS A 38 -5.23 -4.48 0.13
C CYS A 38 -6.01 -5.63 0.81
N LEU A 39 -5.40 -6.81 0.92
CA LEU A 39 -6.01 -7.95 1.60
C LEU A 39 -6.16 -7.70 3.12
N ASN A 40 -5.17 -7.06 3.74
CA ASN A 40 -5.23 -6.68 5.15
C ASN A 40 -6.39 -5.70 5.43
N VAL A 41 -6.55 -4.66 4.61
CA VAL A 41 -7.66 -3.68 4.72
C VAL A 41 -9.02 -4.37 4.54
N LEU A 42 -9.11 -5.39 3.70
CA LEU A 42 -10.31 -6.22 3.52
C LEU A 42 -10.53 -7.24 4.66
N GLY A 43 -9.65 -7.33 5.65
CA GLY A 43 -9.74 -8.28 6.77
C GLY A 43 -9.39 -9.73 6.39
N THR A 44 -8.67 -9.93 5.28
CA THR A 44 -8.32 -11.27 4.81
C THR A 44 -7.12 -11.83 5.59
N LYS A 45 -7.23 -13.07 6.06
CA LYS A 45 -6.13 -13.82 6.68
C LYS A 45 -5.81 -15.06 5.84
N ILE A 46 -4.57 -15.15 5.34
CA ILE A 46 -4.07 -16.31 4.59
C ILE A 46 -3.28 -17.21 5.55
N THR A 47 -3.58 -18.51 5.58
CA THR A 47 -2.89 -19.53 6.40
C THR A 47 -2.57 -20.75 5.55
N HIS A 48 -1.41 -21.38 5.78
CA HIS A 48 -0.99 -22.63 5.14
C HIS A 48 -0.49 -23.61 6.23
N ALA A 49 -0.70 -24.92 6.03
CA ALA A 49 -0.30 -25.99 6.95
C ALA A 49 1.03 -26.64 6.57
#